data_AF-A0A960N3Z1-F1
#
_entry.id   AF-A0A960N3Z1-F1
#
_cell.length_a   1.000
_cell.length_b   1.000
_cell.length_c   1.000
_cell.angle_alpha   90.00
_cell.angle_beta   90.00
_cell.angle_gamma   90.00
#
_symmetry.space_group_name_H-M   'P 1'
#
loop_
_entity.id
_entity.type
_entity.pdbx_description
1 polymer ?
#
loop_
_entity_poly.entity_id
_entity_poly.type
_entity_poly.pdbx_seq_one_letter_code
_entity_poly.pdbx_strand_id
1 'polypeptide(L)'
;RFIGREGFSATAGVQLKGGCSEITVEKCHFTDAGERPLNLGGSTGLEYFRPQEAKYEAASLIARENVIEGSLCAAAFVGVDGAEFTDNTLLYPQRWIFRILQETTAPGFVPCRKVRIAGNRIVFRRSQIRSDINVGAHTAPETFTFEGNHWFAEDRPEASKPQLPVEESGGVYGKDPRQRP
;
A
#
# COMPACT_ATOMS: atom_id res chain seq x y z
N ARG A 1 2.12 15.66 -1.65
CA ARG A 1 1.27 15.97 -2.84
C ARG A 1 2.14 16.66 -3.89
N PHE A 2 2.00 16.29 -5.17
CA PHE A 2 2.62 17.02 -6.27
C PHE A 2 1.74 18.19 -6.69
N ILE A 3 2.32 19.38 -6.70
CA ILE A 3 1.65 20.61 -7.13
C ILE A 3 2.06 20.91 -8.56
N GLY A 4 1.13 20.73 -9.48
CA GLY A 4 1.31 21.09 -10.88
C GLY A 4 0.64 22.42 -11.21
N ARG A 5 0.43 22.67 -12.50
CA ARG A 5 -0.43 23.77 -12.97
C ARG A 5 -1.87 23.55 -12.49
N GLU A 6 -2.70 24.60 -12.60
CA GLU A 6 -4.13 24.50 -12.31
C GLU A 6 -4.75 23.31 -13.07
N GLY A 7 -5.41 22.40 -12.35
CA GLY A 7 -5.98 21.17 -12.90
C GLY A 7 -5.03 19.96 -13.02
N PHE A 8 -3.71 20.13 -12.82
CA PHE A 8 -2.69 19.09 -13.05
C PHE A 8 -1.90 18.71 -11.77
N SER A 9 -2.56 18.69 -10.62
CA SER A 9 -1.95 18.22 -9.36
C SER A 9 -2.26 16.73 -9.13
N ALA A 10 -1.35 16.02 -8.47
CA ALA A 10 -1.48 14.59 -8.20
C ALA A 10 -1.14 14.24 -6.74
N THR A 11 -1.83 13.25 -6.19
CA THR A 11 -1.61 12.75 -4.82
C THR A 11 -0.85 11.43 -4.79
N ALA A 12 -0.58 10.82 -5.92
CA ALA A 12 0.16 9.55 -6.02
C ALA A 12 1.32 9.64 -7.01
N GLY A 13 2.33 8.80 -6.81
CA GLY A 13 3.42 8.59 -7.77
C GLY A 13 2.93 7.74 -8.93
N VAL A 14 2.76 6.44 -8.68
CA VAL A 14 2.09 5.52 -9.62
C VAL A 14 0.72 5.18 -9.07
N GLN A 15 -0.31 5.33 -9.90
CA GLN A 15 -1.68 4.93 -9.59
C GLN A 15 -2.21 3.99 -10.67
N LEU A 16 -2.70 2.82 -10.25
CA LEU A 16 -3.26 1.78 -11.10
C LEU A 16 -4.75 1.69 -10.82
N LYS A 17 -5.62 2.15 -11.72
CA LYS A 17 -7.08 2.19 -11.50
C LYS A 17 -7.86 2.06 -12.80
N GLY A 18 -9.19 2.06 -12.71
CA GLY A 18 -10.06 2.07 -13.88
C GLY A 18 -10.20 0.71 -14.55
N GLY A 19 -10.17 -0.37 -13.76
CA GLY A 19 -10.36 -1.74 -14.23
C GLY A 19 -9.08 -2.39 -14.76
N CYS A 20 -7.92 -1.76 -14.59
CA CYS A 20 -6.66 -2.36 -15.05
C CYS A 20 -6.33 -3.65 -14.28
N SER A 21 -5.64 -4.58 -14.92
CA SER A 21 -5.17 -5.81 -14.27
C SER A 21 -3.81 -6.24 -14.77
N GLU A 22 -3.14 -7.11 -14.02
CA GLU A 22 -1.90 -7.80 -14.46
C GLU A 22 -0.74 -6.83 -14.74
N ILE A 23 -0.68 -5.74 -13.96
CA ILE A 23 0.39 -4.74 -14.05
C ILE A 23 1.41 -4.98 -12.95
N THR A 24 2.69 -4.96 -13.34
CA THR A 24 3.83 -5.05 -12.43
C THR A 24 4.51 -3.69 -12.28
N VAL A 25 4.80 -3.30 -11.04
CA VAL A 25 5.69 -2.20 -10.69
C VAL A 25 6.85 -2.78 -9.88
N GLU A 26 8.02 -2.88 -10.48
CA GLU A 26 9.18 -3.48 -9.82
C GLU A 26 10.45 -2.65 -9.96
N LYS A 27 11.34 -2.80 -8.97
CA LYS A 27 12.70 -2.23 -9.00
C LYS A 27 12.74 -0.71 -9.20
N CYS A 28 11.70 -0.03 -8.75
CA CYS A 28 11.58 1.42 -8.79
C CYS A 28 12.00 2.04 -7.45
N HIS A 29 12.39 3.32 -7.48
CA HIS A 29 12.66 4.12 -6.30
C HIS A 29 11.68 5.31 -6.26
N PHE A 30 10.92 5.40 -5.18
CA PHE A 30 9.98 6.48 -4.90
C PHE A 30 10.48 7.28 -3.70
N THR A 31 10.70 8.58 -3.87
CA THR A 31 11.10 9.49 -2.78
C THR A 31 10.10 10.63 -2.68
N ASP A 32 9.39 10.73 -1.55
CA ASP A 32 8.33 11.73 -1.32
C ASP A 32 7.34 11.84 -2.49
N ALA A 33 7.01 10.69 -3.08
CA ALA A 33 6.27 10.60 -4.33
C ALA A 33 4.76 10.84 -4.13
N GLY A 34 4.39 12.07 -3.77
CA GLY A 34 3.02 12.47 -3.50
C GLY A 34 2.62 12.23 -2.04
N GLU A 35 1.39 11.83 -1.83
CA GLU A 35 0.88 11.36 -0.53
C GLU A 35 0.85 9.83 -0.46
N ARG A 36 0.64 9.17 -1.62
CA ARG A 36 0.56 7.73 -1.81
C ARG A 36 1.53 7.31 -2.93
N PRO A 37 2.82 7.01 -2.65
CA PRO A 37 3.82 6.67 -3.67
C PRO A 37 3.32 5.61 -4.65
N LEU A 38 2.78 4.52 -4.11
CA LEU A 38 2.03 3.51 -4.84
C LEU A 38 0.57 3.53 -4.40
N ASN A 39 -0.34 3.79 -5.35
CA ASN A 39 -1.79 3.72 -5.14
C ASN A 39 -2.35 2.60 -6.04
N LEU A 40 -2.47 1.41 -5.46
CA LEU A 40 -2.94 0.19 -6.11
C LEU A 40 -4.46 0.17 -6.04
N GLY A 41 -5.08 0.71 -7.09
CA GLY A 41 -6.50 1.03 -7.17
C GLY A 41 -6.79 2.54 -7.06
N GLY A 42 -8.03 2.88 -6.76
CA GLY A 42 -8.47 4.28 -6.61
C GLY A 42 -9.97 4.45 -6.77
N SER A 43 -10.38 5.63 -7.19
CA SER A 43 -11.72 5.90 -7.70
C SER A 43 -11.63 6.34 -9.15
N THR A 44 -12.45 5.72 -9.98
CA THR A 44 -12.58 6.02 -11.41
C THR A 44 -14.05 6.19 -11.76
N GLY A 45 -14.39 7.16 -12.62
CA GLY A 45 -15.74 7.24 -13.18
C GLY A 45 -16.03 6.01 -14.03
N LEU A 46 -17.21 5.40 -13.87
CA LEU A 46 -17.55 4.11 -14.49
C LEU A 46 -17.39 4.14 -16.02
N GLU A 47 -17.63 5.27 -16.66
CA GLU A 47 -17.47 5.49 -18.10
C GLU A 47 -16.00 5.35 -18.59
N TYR A 48 -15.03 5.51 -17.69
CA TYR A 48 -13.59 5.46 -18.01
C TYR A 48 -12.97 4.08 -17.74
N PHE A 49 -13.73 3.12 -17.23
CA PHE A 49 -13.21 1.78 -16.97
C PHE A 49 -12.81 1.07 -18.25
N ARG A 50 -11.62 0.46 -18.25
CA ARG A 50 -11.10 -0.36 -19.33
C ARG A 50 -10.50 -1.62 -18.70
N PRO A 51 -11.18 -2.78 -18.81
CA PRO A 51 -12.44 -3.03 -19.53
C PRO A 51 -13.68 -2.43 -18.82
N GLN A 52 -14.72 -2.10 -19.60
CA GLN A 52 -15.91 -1.37 -19.14
C GLN A 52 -16.70 -2.08 -18.02
N GLU A 53 -16.70 -3.41 -18.02
CA GLU A 53 -17.48 -4.22 -17.08
C GLU A 53 -16.72 -4.69 -15.85
N ALA A 54 -15.46 -4.25 -15.67
CA ALA A 54 -14.68 -4.59 -14.49
C ALA A 54 -15.41 -4.16 -13.21
N LYS A 55 -15.39 -5.05 -12.21
CA LYS A 55 -16.03 -4.85 -10.89
C LYS A 55 -14.98 -4.70 -9.78
N TYR A 56 -13.85 -4.13 -10.15
CA TYR A 56 -12.69 -3.84 -9.31
C TYR A 56 -12.00 -2.61 -9.90
N GLU A 57 -11.37 -1.79 -9.06
CA GLU A 57 -10.60 -0.64 -9.56
C GLU A 57 -9.29 -1.08 -10.19
N ALA A 58 -8.69 -2.12 -9.64
CA ALA A 58 -7.62 -2.88 -10.25
C ALA A 58 -7.62 -4.33 -9.75
N ALA A 59 -6.96 -5.25 -10.46
CA ALA A 59 -6.86 -6.65 -10.04
C ALA A 59 -5.53 -7.29 -10.42
N SER A 60 -5.13 -8.34 -9.70
CA SER A 60 -3.93 -9.13 -10.00
C SER A 60 -2.66 -8.28 -10.20
N LEU A 61 -2.41 -7.33 -9.30
CA LEU A 61 -1.27 -6.42 -9.40
C LEU A 61 -0.02 -7.02 -8.75
N ILE A 62 1.17 -6.63 -9.22
CA ILE A 62 2.44 -6.97 -8.57
C ILE A 62 3.22 -5.68 -8.28
N ALA A 63 3.65 -5.50 -7.04
CA ALA A 63 4.53 -4.42 -6.60
C ALA A 63 5.68 -5.02 -5.79
N ARG A 64 6.85 -5.22 -6.42
CA ARG A 64 7.96 -5.92 -5.76
C ARG A 64 9.32 -5.27 -5.91
N GLU A 65 10.22 -5.53 -4.99
CA GLU A 65 11.62 -5.08 -5.06
C GLU A 65 11.77 -3.56 -5.22
N ASN A 66 10.77 -2.76 -4.80
CA ASN A 66 10.83 -1.31 -4.86
C ASN A 66 11.45 -0.73 -3.58
N VAL A 67 12.02 0.47 -3.69
CA VAL A 67 12.39 1.31 -2.54
C VAL A 67 11.40 2.45 -2.44
N ILE A 68 10.75 2.63 -1.30
CA ILE A 68 9.70 3.63 -1.09
C ILE A 68 10.04 4.43 0.17
N GLU A 69 10.36 5.71 -0.01
CA GLU A 69 10.81 6.60 1.05
C GLU A 69 9.87 7.80 1.26
N GLY A 70 9.52 8.05 2.52
CA GLY A 70 8.72 9.20 2.94
C GLY A 70 7.22 9.06 2.65
N SER A 71 6.57 10.20 2.38
CA SER A 71 5.11 10.31 2.14
C SER A 71 4.20 9.95 3.32
N LEU A 72 2.88 10.15 3.16
CA LEU A 72 1.90 9.89 4.22
C LEU A 72 1.69 8.39 4.49
N CYS A 73 1.97 7.55 3.50
CA CYS A 73 2.04 6.10 3.58
C CYS A 73 2.98 5.55 2.52
N ALA A 74 3.42 4.30 2.66
CA ALA A 74 4.23 3.65 1.64
C ALA A 74 3.39 3.18 0.44
N ALA A 75 2.25 2.55 0.71
CA ALA A 75 1.31 2.11 -0.31
C ALA A 75 -0.14 2.24 0.18
N ALA A 76 -1.05 2.49 -0.77
CA ALA A 76 -2.48 2.43 -0.56
C ALA A 76 -3.09 1.38 -1.49
N PHE A 77 -3.86 0.45 -0.91
CA PHE A 77 -4.66 -0.55 -1.60
C PHE A 77 -6.11 -0.06 -1.59
N VAL A 78 -6.68 0.21 -2.76
CA VAL A 78 -7.94 0.96 -2.88
C VAL A 78 -8.89 0.29 -3.87
N GLY A 79 -9.82 -0.53 -3.40
CA GLY A 79 -10.73 -1.28 -4.26
C GLY A 79 -10.03 -2.27 -5.20
N VAL A 80 -8.84 -2.75 -4.81
CA VAL A 80 -8.07 -3.76 -5.55
C VAL A 80 -8.57 -5.18 -5.21
N ASP A 81 -8.74 -6.02 -6.23
CA ASP A 81 -9.03 -7.46 -6.08
C ASP A 81 -7.77 -8.27 -6.41
N GLY A 82 -6.95 -8.53 -5.38
CA GLY A 82 -5.70 -9.25 -5.56
C GLY A 82 -4.52 -8.35 -5.88
N ALA A 83 -3.51 -8.36 -5.01
CA ALA A 83 -2.21 -7.77 -5.30
C ALA A 83 -1.09 -8.47 -4.52
N GLU A 84 0.11 -8.48 -5.07
CA GLU A 84 1.33 -8.86 -4.37
C GLU A 84 2.14 -7.61 -4.06
N PHE A 85 2.51 -7.43 -2.80
CA PHE A 85 3.38 -6.37 -2.33
C PHE A 85 4.56 -6.99 -1.59
N THR A 86 5.62 -7.34 -2.33
CA THR A 86 6.66 -8.23 -1.81
C THR A 86 8.07 -7.68 -1.94
N ASP A 87 8.93 -8.02 -0.98
CA ASP A 87 10.37 -7.73 -1.05
C ASP A 87 10.71 -6.24 -1.27
N ASN A 88 9.79 -5.34 -0.91
CA ASN A 88 10.03 -3.90 -0.99
C ASN A 88 10.78 -3.41 0.25
N THR A 89 11.54 -2.34 0.09
CA THR A 89 12.14 -1.59 1.20
C THR A 89 11.36 -0.31 1.42
N LEU A 90 10.70 -0.19 2.57
CA LEU A 90 9.90 0.96 2.95
C LEU A 90 10.64 1.75 4.03
N LEU A 91 10.87 3.03 3.78
CA LEU A 91 11.61 3.91 4.64
C LEU A 91 10.73 5.10 5.01
N TYR A 92 10.49 5.28 6.29
CA TYR A 92 9.87 6.48 6.86
C TYR A 92 8.49 6.85 6.30
N PRO A 93 7.55 5.89 6.12
CA PRO A 93 6.16 6.28 5.94
C PRO A 93 5.70 7.04 7.19
N GLN A 94 4.90 8.08 7.00
CA GLN A 94 4.52 8.98 8.08
C GLN A 94 3.20 8.57 8.73
N ARG A 95 2.08 9.17 8.34
CA ARG A 95 0.82 9.07 9.08
C ARG A 95 0.28 7.63 9.20
N TRP A 96 0.54 6.80 8.19
CA TRP A 96 0.18 5.39 8.13
C TRP A 96 1.29 4.60 7.45
N ILE A 97 1.47 3.31 7.75
CA ILE A 97 2.39 2.47 6.97
C ILE A 97 1.70 2.09 5.65
N PHE A 98 0.51 1.51 5.76
CA PHE A 98 -0.35 1.15 4.63
C PHE A 98 -1.76 1.71 4.80
N ARG A 99 -2.48 1.81 3.68
CA ARG A 99 -3.91 2.11 3.66
C ARG A 99 -4.67 1.02 2.91
N ILE A 100 -5.82 0.61 3.44
CA ILE A 100 -6.75 -0.34 2.84
C ILE A 100 -8.09 0.37 2.75
N LEU A 101 -8.53 0.74 1.55
CA LEU A 101 -9.69 1.59 1.34
C LEU A 101 -10.61 1.02 0.27
N GLN A 102 -11.87 1.45 0.31
CA GLN A 102 -12.83 1.23 -0.76
C GLN A 102 -13.41 2.60 -1.15
N GLU A 103 -13.00 3.12 -2.31
CA GLU A 103 -13.51 4.41 -2.79
C GLU A 103 -14.72 4.22 -3.73
N THR A 104 -14.78 3.12 -4.48
CA THR A 104 -15.90 2.80 -5.38
C THR A 104 -16.78 1.69 -4.79
N THR A 105 -18.05 1.98 -4.50
CA THR A 105 -19.02 1.05 -3.87
C THR A 105 -20.24 0.76 -4.75
N ALA A 106 -20.12 0.99 -6.05
CA ALA A 106 -21.19 0.74 -7.01
C ALA A 106 -21.61 -0.75 -7.02
N PRO A 107 -22.88 -1.08 -7.37
CA PRO A 107 -23.36 -2.45 -7.38
C PRO A 107 -22.46 -3.41 -8.18
N GLY A 108 -22.13 -4.53 -7.56
CA GLY A 108 -21.28 -5.57 -8.12
C GLY A 108 -19.78 -5.39 -7.85
N PHE A 109 -19.31 -4.21 -7.44
CA PHE A 109 -17.91 -4.02 -7.06
C PHE A 109 -17.55 -4.85 -5.83
N VAL A 110 -16.42 -5.55 -5.92
CA VAL A 110 -15.92 -6.35 -4.81
C VAL A 110 -15.16 -5.46 -3.80
N PRO A 111 -15.18 -5.81 -2.51
CA PRO A 111 -14.36 -5.13 -1.52
C PRO A 111 -12.86 -5.25 -1.84
N CYS A 112 -12.07 -4.27 -1.42
CA CYS A 112 -10.62 -4.33 -1.45
C CYS A 112 -10.14 -5.54 -0.65
N ARG A 113 -9.43 -6.47 -1.30
CA ARG A 113 -9.21 -7.81 -0.78
C ARG A 113 -8.01 -8.53 -1.40
N LYS A 114 -7.61 -9.64 -0.77
CA LYS A 114 -6.64 -10.63 -1.30
C LYS A 114 -5.27 -10.04 -1.62
N VAL A 115 -4.80 -9.10 -0.82
CA VAL A 115 -3.43 -8.57 -0.97
C VAL A 115 -2.46 -9.38 -0.12
N ARG A 116 -1.39 -9.86 -0.73
CA ARG A 116 -0.28 -10.52 -0.05
C ARG A 116 0.85 -9.52 0.21
N ILE A 117 1.17 -9.28 1.47
CA ILE A 117 2.24 -8.38 1.92
C ILE A 117 3.34 -9.23 2.55
N ALA A 118 4.44 -9.44 1.84
CA ALA A 118 5.45 -10.42 2.29
C ALA A 118 6.90 -10.01 2.06
N GLY A 119 7.80 -10.41 2.96
CA GLY A 119 9.24 -10.21 2.80
C GLY A 119 9.70 -8.74 2.78
N ASN A 120 8.83 -7.78 3.10
CA ASN A 120 9.17 -6.37 3.03
C ASN A 120 10.07 -5.96 4.20
N ARG A 121 10.99 -5.03 3.96
CA ARG A 121 11.82 -4.37 4.97
C ARG A 121 11.21 -3.01 5.29
N ILE A 122 10.65 -2.85 6.49
CA ILE A 122 9.80 -1.72 6.85
C ILE A 122 10.45 -0.97 8.01
N VAL A 123 11.03 0.18 7.71
CA VAL A 123 11.59 1.11 8.70
C VAL A 123 10.69 2.32 8.81
N PHE A 124 10.28 2.67 10.02
CA PHE A 124 9.40 3.82 10.26
C PHE A 124 9.75 4.50 11.58
N ARG A 125 9.15 5.68 11.81
CA ARG A 125 9.23 6.37 13.11
C ARG A 125 7.89 6.26 13.81
N ARG A 126 7.86 5.56 14.93
CA ARG A 126 6.67 5.38 15.76
C ARG A 126 6.03 6.70 16.15
N SER A 127 6.82 7.76 16.36
CA SER A 127 6.33 9.12 16.63
C SER A 127 5.56 9.77 15.47
N GLN A 128 5.75 9.30 14.23
CA GLN A 128 5.09 9.84 13.03
C GLN A 128 3.85 9.02 12.63
N ILE A 129 3.80 7.74 13.01
CA ILE A 129 2.66 6.85 12.74
C ILE A 129 1.48 7.22 13.64
N ARG A 130 0.34 7.57 13.04
CA ARG A 130 -0.94 7.75 13.76
C ARG A 130 -1.69 6.43 13.94
N SER A 131 -1.60 5.55 12.96
CA SER A 131 -2.17 4.21 12.95
C SER A 131 -1.37 3.37 11.97
N ASP A 132 -0.99 2.14 12.35
CA ASP A 132 -0.13 1.29 11.53
C ASP A 132 -0.72 1.05 10.15
N ILE A 133 -1.97 0.59 10.12
CA ILE A 133 -2.73 0.31 8.92
C ILE A 133 -4.06 1.08 8.99
N ASN A 134 -4.27 1.99 8.05
CA ASN A 134 -5.57 2.66 7.95
C ASN A 134 -6.55 1.81 7.15
N VAL A 135 -7.46 1.14 7.85
CA VAL A 135 -8.54 0.36 7.25
C VAL A 135 -9.81 1.20 7.17
N GLY A 136 -10.35 1.35 5.96
CA GLY A 136 -11.63 2.02 5.68
C GLY A 136 -12.81 1.06 5.65
N ALA A 137 -14.02 1.62 5.71
CA ALA A 137 -15.26 0.86 5.55
C ALA A 137 -15.35 0.16 4.18
N HIS A 138 -16.20 -0.87 4.09
CA HIS A 138 -16.48 -1.63 2.86
C HIS A 138 -15.26 -2.31 2.22
N THR A 139 -14.24 -2.60 3.03
CA THR A 139 -13.08 -3.42 2.66
C THR A 139 -13.23 -4.84 3.25
N ALA A 140 -12.48 -5.82 2.74
CA ALA A 140 -12.40 -7.17 3.30
C ALA A 140 -10.97 -7.43 3.82
N PRO A 141 -10.51 -6.68 4.85
CA PRO A 141 -9.14 -6.72 5.32
C PRO A 141 -8.74 -8.09 5.90
N GLU A 142 -9.71 -8.90 6.33
CA GLU A 142 -9.53 -10.27 6.79
C GLU A 142 -9.00 -11.23 5.71
N THR A 143 -9.02 -10.81 4.44
CA THR A 143 -8.48 -11.58 3.31
C THR A 143 -7.04 -11.24 2.96
N PHE A 144 -6.44 -10.26 3.66
CA PHE A 144 -5.03 -9.89 3.46
C PHE A 144 -4.14 -10.94 4.15
N THR A 145 -2.97 -11.18 3.57
CA THR A 145 -1.94 -12.03 4.20
C THR A 145 -0.67 -11.24 4.47
N PHE A 146 -0.07 -11.50 5.63
CA PHE A 146 1.20 -10.91 6.05
C PHE A 146 2.19 -12.03 6.37
N GLU A 147 3.34 -12.01 5.72
CA GLU A 147 4.32 -13.11 5.78
C GLU A 147 5.76 -12.60 5.79
N GLY A 148 6.50 -12.87 6.86
CA GLY A 148 7.96 -12.66 6.88
C GLY A 148 8.41 -11.22 6.69
N ASN A 149 7.58 -10.21 7.02
CA ASN A 149 8.01 -8.82 6.95
C ASN A 149 8.91 -8.47 8.14
N HIS A 150 9.85 -7.56 7.91
CA HIS A 150 10.78 -7.03 8.90
C HIS A 150 10.33 -5.63 9.31
N TRP A 151 9.82 -5.47 10.53
CA TRP A 151 9.32 -4.19 11.05
C TRP A 151 10.29 -3.58 12.04
N PHE A 152 10.62 -2.31 11.82
CA PHE A 152 11.53 -1.58 12.69
C PHE A 152 11.09 -0.13 12.88
N ALA A 153 10.58 0.17 14.08
CA ALA A 153 10.38 1.51 14.58
C ALA A 153 11.74 2.09 15.04
N GLU A 154 12.42 2.89 14.22
CA GLU A 154 13.81 3.29 14.51
C GLU A 154 13.96 4.18 15.75
N ASP A 155 12.93 4.97 16.07
CA ASP A 155 12.86 5.87 17.22
C ASP A 155 12.28 5.19 18.48
N ARG A 156 11.74 3.97 18.34
CA ARG A 156 11.18 3.17 19.43
C ARG A 156 11.16 1.67 19.09
N PRO A 157 12.32 0.98 19.06
CA PRO A 157 12.42 -0.40 18.57
C PRO A 157 11.46 -1.41 19.23
N GLU A 158 11.18 -1.25 20.52
CA GLU A 158 10.24 -2.07 21.29
C GLU A 158 8.78 -1.94 20.81
N ALA A 159 8.45 -0.84 20.12
CA ALA A 159 7.15 -0.59 19.52
C ALA A 159 7.15 -0.90 18.01
N SER A 160 7.95 -1.87 17.55
CA SER A 160 8.01 -2.22 16.12
C SER A 160 6.86 -3.10 15.64
N LYS A 161 6.21 -3.87 16.51
CA LYS A 161 5.12 -4.77 16.13
C LYS A 161 3.86 -3.95 15.76
N PRO A 162 3.38 -4.02 14.51
CA PRO A 162 2.21 -3.27 14.08
C PRO A 162 0.89 -3.92 14.52
N GLN A 163 -0.17 -3.14 14.56
CA GLN A 163 -1.55 -3.63 14.60
C GLN A 163 -2.02 -3.96 13.17
N LEU A 164 -2.10 -5.26 12.86
CA LEU A 164 -2.53 -5.78 11.55
C LEU A 164 -3.98 -6.30 11.62
N PRO A 165 -4.73 -6.29 10.50
CA PRO A 165 -6.09 -6.84 10.45
C PRO A 165 -6.12 -8.38 10.51
N VAL A 166 -5.01 -9.02 10.14
CA VAL A 166 -4.80 -10.47 10.17
C VAL A 166 -3.42 -10.71 10.79
N GLU A 167 -3.29 -11.79 11.57
CA GLU A 167 -2.02 -12.14 12.19
C GLU A 167 -0.96 -12.46 11.13
N GLU A 168 0.24 -11.91 11.33
CA GLU A 168 1.39 -12.18 10.47
C GLU A 168 2.10 -13.47 10.87
N SER A 169 2.45 -14.27 9.86
CA SER A 169 3.31 -15.44 10.03
C SER A 169 4.78 -15.10 9.76
N GLY A 170 5.69 -15.57 10.60
CA GLY A 170 7.14 -15.43 10.37
C GLY A 170 7.71 -14.00 10.42
N GLY A 171 6.92 -12.99 10.83
CA GLY A 171 7.38 -11.61 10.93
C GLY A 171 8.48 -11.40 11.97
N VAL A 172 9.37 -10.44 11.72
CA VAL A 172 10.44 -10.04 12.65
C VAL A 172 10.23 -8.59 13.06
N TYR A 173 10.38 -8.31 14.35
CA TYR A 173 10.08 -7.01 14.93
C TYR A 173 11.26 -6.51 15.76
N GLY A 174 11.56 -5.21 15.68
CA GLY A 174 12.53 -4.55 16.56
C GLY A 174 13.99 -4.74 16.17
N LYS A 175 14.26 -5.41 15.04
CA LYS A 175 15.60 -5.57 14.47
C LYS A 175 15.73 -4.74 13.21
N ASP A 176 16.74 -3.88 13.16
CA ASP A 176 16.97 -2.99 12.02
C ASP A 176 17.29 -3.80 10.74
N PRO A 177 16.40 -3.80 9.72
CA PRO A 177 16.63 -4.53 8.48
C PRO A 177 17.68 -3.88 7.57
N ARG A 178 18.15 -2.66 7.87
CA ARG A 178 19.18 -1.96 7.07
C ARG A 178 20.59 -2.43 7.42
N GLN A 179 20.78 -2.96 8.63
CA GLN A 179 22.04 -3.56 9.01
C GLN A 179 22.23 -4.84 8.21
N ARG A 180 23.41 -4.99 7.60
CA ARG A 180 23.81 -6.28 7.03
C ARG A 180 24.19 -7.20 8.20
N PRO A 181 23.92 -8.52 8.10
CA PRO A 181 24.47 -9.48 9.04
C PRO A 181 26.00 -9.42 9.08
#